data_AF-A0A2S6UAZ6-F1
#
_entry.id   AF-A0A2S6UAZ6-F1
#
_cell.length_a   1.000
_cell.length_b   1.000
_cell.length_c   1.000
_cell.angle_alpha   90.00
_cell.angle_beta   90.00
_cell.angle_gamma   90.00
#
_symmetry.space_group_name_H-M   'P 1'
#
loop_
_entity.id
_entity.type
_entity.pdbx_description
1 polymer ?
#
loop_
_entity_poly.entity_id
_entity_poly.type
_entity_poly.pdbx_seq_one_letter_code
_entity_poly.pdbx_strand_id
1 'polypeptide(L)'
;MQNGLPFVQFLLTIAGAFAAALGLALWAYETGPEEGLTSNRHRLGENWRILSQTPWGDIIPCMTGWLVIKSNDLIRSVFQEADQGIGFGGVIFIVLFILIPIAAALNAFIGGSTFLFWYYLSLLAVLAFLNVSGETGRLRFLNGLAAVYLGGSIFVVIPVYVLLSFTDVTINSFFTHSVLKSLLVAVFWYVAAYGVGLLIDIWFRSRGIDPTRSATARFINQFLAALPVAYVLTFMALLAGHLGVLEQSPMRSWRLVLASTGLTAISLPTTLFILALGAKNKSLLPIWYFLAFIAVLGFSVLVALFTYAGTNQSLNQIEFVNVLMGLSPSGMTVFFGPQFWILHLPFFPLMVFIFAIFSGFMVKGIIRGAVSFSGVATFDQPYLVSAFACAGWAIVLWMAALLL
;
A
#
# COMPACT_ATOMS: atom_id res chain seq x y z
N MET A 1 -11.17 -12.02 29.46
CA MET A 1 -11.09 -12.46 28.05
C MET A 1 -11.41 -11.26 27.18
N GLN A 2 -10.42 -10.69 26.49
CA GLN A 2 -10.62 -9.54 25.60
C GLN A 2 -10.85 -10.08 24.19
N ASN A 3 -12.02 -9.80 23.63
CA ASN A 3 -12.51 -10.31 22.33
C ASN A 3 -12.14 -9.40 21.14
N GLY A 4 -11.34 -8.36 21.36
CA GLY A 4 -10.93 -7.40 20.33
C GLY A 4 -11.99 -6.35 19.97
N LEU A 5 -13.26 -6.53 20.35
CA LEU A 5 -14.34 -5.58 20.04
C LEU A 5 -14.10 -4.16 20.58
N PRO A 6 -13.66 -3.96 21.84
CA PRO A 6 -13.35 -2.63 22.36
C PRO A 6 -12.28 -1.89 21.56
N PHE A 7 -11.32 -2.63 21.00
CA PHE A 7 -10.27 -2.05 20.15
C PHE A 7 -10.85 -1.60 18.80
N VAL A 8 -11.75 -2.37 18.20
CA VAL A 8 -12.44 -1.97 16.96
C VAL A 8 -13.34 -0.74 17.20
N GLN A 9 -14.09 -0.70 18.31
CA GLN A 9 -14.86 0.47 18.72
C GLN A 9 -13.97 1.72 18.86
N PHE A 10 -12.81 1.57 19.49
CA PHE A 10 -11.82 2.64 19.62
C PHE A 10 -11.29 3.13 18.27
N LEU A 11 -10.95 2.22 17.35
CA LEU A 11 -10.50 2.58 15.99
C LEU A 11 -11.58 3.35 15.22
N LEU A 12 -12.83 2.92 15.27
CA LEU A 12 -13.95 3.62 14.63
C LEU A 12 -14.19 5.01 15.24
N THR A 13 -14.07 5.12 16.56
CA THR A 13 -14.22 6.39 17.27
C THR A 13 -13.15 7.41 16.83
N ILE A 14 -11.89 6.95 16.76
CA ILE A 14 -10.77 7.76 16.29
C ILE A 14 -10.91 8.12 14.81
N ALA A 15 -11.29 7.16 13.97
CA ALA A 15 -11.53 7.41 12.55
C ALA A 15 -12.62 8.47 12.34
N GLY A 16 -13.71 8.41 13.12
CA GLY A 16 -14.75 9.43 13.13
C GLY A 16 -14.25 10.80 13.60
N ALA A 17 -13.40 10.84 14.63
CA ALA A 17 -12.77 12.09 15.08
C ALA A 17 -11.84 12.70 14.02
N PHE A 18 -11.06 11.89 13.31
CA PHE A 18 -10.24 12.35 12.19
C PHE A 18 -11.10 12.86 11.03
N ALA A 19 -12.19 12.17 10.71
CA ALA A 19 -13.14 12.64 9.70
C ALA A 19 -13.74 13.99 10.09
N ALA A 20 -14.16 14.17 11.34
CA ALA A 20 -14.67 15.45 11.85
C ALA A 20 -13.61 16.56 11.79
N ALA A 21 -12.38 16.29 12.23
CA ALA A 21 -11.27 17.23 12.17
C ALA A 21 -10.92 17.63 10.72
N LEU A 22 -10.89 16.68 9.80
CA LEU A 22 -10.70 16.94 8.37
C LEU A 22 -11.85 17.79 7.82
N GLY A 23 -13.09 17.53 8.23
CA GLY A 23 -14.25 18.34 7.86
C GLY A 23 -14.12 19.80 8.32
N LEU A 24 -13.68 20.01 9.56
CA LEU A 24 -13.41 21.35 10.10
C LEU A 24 -12.29 22.05 9.34
N ALA A 25 -11.21 21.33 8.98
CA ALA A 25 -10.13 21.88 8.19
C ALA A 25 -10.59 22.29 6.78
N LEU A 26 -11.40 21.45 6.11
CA LEU A 26 -11.98 21.75 4.81
C LEU A 26 -12.95 22.95 4.87
N TRP A 27 -13.71 23.08 5.94
CA TRP A 27 -14.58 24.23 6.17
C TRP A 27 -13.80 25.53 6.39
N ALA A 28 -12.73 25.47 7.20
CA ALA A 28 -11.80 26.58 7.37
C ALA A 28 -11.13 26.97 6.03
N TYR A 29 -10.86 26.00 5.17
CA TYR A 29 -10.31 26.24 3.84
C TYR A 29 -11.27 26.94 2.88
N GLU A 30 -12.56 26.68 3.02
CA GLU A 30 -13.59 27.38 2.23
C GLU A 30 -13.71 28.86 2.64
N THR A 31 -13.47 29.15 3.92
CA THR A 31 -13.63 30.48 4.54
C THR A 31 -12.34 31.31 4.62
N GLY A 32 -11.20 30.70 4.27
CA GLY A 32 -9.88 31.33 4.26
C GLY A 32 -9.55 32.12 2.98
N PRO A 33 -8.41 32.82 2.93
CA PRO A 33 -8.00 33.62 1.78
C PRO A 33 -7.82 32.77 0.50
N GLU A 34 -8.31 33.27 -0.65
CA GLU A 34 -8.41 32.52 -1.91
C GLU A 34 -7.09 32.28 -2.68
N GLU A 35 -5.95 32.72 -2.12
CA GLU A 35 -4.68 32.75 -2.84
C GLU A 35 -4.19 31.35 -3.25
N GLY A 36 -4.10 31.11 -4.57
CA GLY A 36 -3.48 29.91 -5.16
C GLY A 36 -4.37 28.68 -5.31
N LEU A 37 -5.68 28.77 -5.01
CA LEU A 37 -6.56 27.59 -4.87
C LEU A 37 -7.70 27.47 -5.85
N THR A 38 -7.88 28.47 -6.69
CA THR A 38 -8.95 28.57 -7.68
C THR A 38 -9.00 27.36 -8.63
N SER A 39 -7.86 26.87 -9.10
CA SER A 39 -7.79 25.69 -9.98
C SER A 39 -8.26 24.40 -9.29
N ASN A 40 -7.82 24.16 -8.05
CA ASN A 40 -8.21 22.98 -7.28
C ASN A 40 -9.68 23.06 -6.86
N ARG A 41 -10.16 24.25 -6.46
CA ARG A 41 -11.56 24.51 -6.15
C ARG A 41 -12.43 24.21 -7.36
N HIS A 42 -12.11 24.74 -8.53
CA HIS A 42 -12.88 24.52 -9.76
C HIS A 42 -12.95 23.04 -10.12
N ARG A 43 -11.80 22.33 -10.11
CA ARG A 43 -11.73 20.90 -10.40
C ARG A 43 -12.55 20.06 -9.41
N LEU A 44 -12.53 20.42 -8.12
CA LEU A 44 -13.30 19.72 -7.10
C LEU A 44 -14.81 19.96 -7.26
N GLY A 45 -15.23 21.20 -7.52
CA GLY A 45 -16.63 21.54 -7.81
C GLY A 45 -17.17 20.83 -9.04
N GLU A 46 -16.36 20.72 -10.10
CA GLU A 46 -16.73 19.96 -11.30
C GLU A 46 -16.91 18.46 -11.00
N ASN A 47 -16.01 17.85 -10.22
CA ASN A 47 -16.17 16.46 -9.79
C ASN A 47 -17.46 16.24 -9.00
N TRP A 48 -17.80 17.15 -8.07
CA TRP A 48 -19.06 17.08 -7.32
C TRP A 48 -20.29 17.25 -8.21
N ARG A 49 -20.21 18.13 -9.20
CA ARG A 49 -21.26 18.32 -10.20
C ARG A 49 -21.48 17.08 -11.06
N ILE A 50 -20.40 16.44 -11.50
CA ILE A 50 -20.47 15.17 -12.25
C ILE A 50 -21.13 14.10 -11.38
N LEU A 51 -20.71 13.97 -10.12
CA LEU A 51 -21.29 12.99 -9.19
C LEU A 51 -22.77 13.25 -8.91
N SER A 52 -23.19 14.52 -8.78
CA SER A 52 -24.58 14.87 -8.53
C SER A 52 -25.50 14.54 -9.70
N GLN A 53 -24.99 14.71 -10.93
CA GLN A 53 -25.70 14.43 -12.18
C GLN A 53 -25.72 12.95 -12.55
N THR A 54 -24.76 12.16 -12.08
CA THR A 54 -24.69 10.71 -12.34
C THR A 54 -25.96 10.02 -11.83
N PRO A 55 -26.62 9.10 -12.58
CA PRO A 55 -27.74 8.31 -12.08
C PRO A 55 -27.37 7.43 -10.87
N TRP A 56 -28.31 7.10 -9.98
CA TRP A 56 -27.99 6.29 -8.79
C TRP A 56 -27.46 4.89 -9.14
N GLY A 57 -28.02 4.26 -10.18
CA GLY A 57 -27.53 2.97 -10.68
C GLY A 57 -26.13 3.03 -11.31
N ASP A 58 -25.67 4.23 -11.71
CA ASP A 58 -24.37 4.43 -12.33
C ASP A 58 -23.25 4.82 -11.35
N ILE A 59 -23.55 4.98 -10.05
CA ILE A 59 -22.53 5.33 -9.05
C ILE A 59 -21.47 4.24 -8.93
N ILE A 60 -21.89 2.96 -8.92
CA ILE A 60 -20.98 1.83 -8.80
C ILE A 60 -19.95 1.82 -9.95
N PRO A 61 -20.35 1.83 -11.24
CA PRO A 61 -19.38 1.89 -12.35
C PRO A 61 -18.59 3.20 -12.37
N CYS A 62 -19.19 4.33 -12.00
CA CYS A 62 -18.50 5.63 -11.95
C CYS A 62 -17.36 5.62 -10.92
N MET A 63 -17.64 5.25 -9.67
CA MET A 63 -16.65 5.18 -8.59
C MET A 63 -15.59 4.12 -8.87
N THR A 64 -15.98 2.97 -9.41
CA THR A 64 -15.03 1.90 -9.79
C THR A 64 -14.07 2.38 -10.87
N GLY A 65 -14.58 2.97 -11.95
CA GLY A 65 -13.76 3.50 -13.04
C GLY A 65 -12.84 4.62 -12.57
N TRP A 66 -13.37 5.57 -11.79
CA TRP A 66 -12.59 6.65 -11.21
C TRP A 66 -11.44 6.12 -10.34
N LEU A 67 -11.70 5.16 -9.45
CA LEU A 67 -10.67 4.63 -8.55
C LEU A 67 -9.61 3.83 -9.31
N VAL A 68 -9.98 3.04 -10.32
CA VAL A 68 -9.02 2.35 -11.21
C VAL A 68 -8.10 3.35 -11.90
N ILE A 69 -8.65 4.42 -12.49
CA ILE A 69 -7.87 5.45 -13.17
C ILE A 69 -6.93 6.14 -12.18
N LYS A 70 -7.45 6.62 -11.05
CA LYS A 70 -6.65 7.32 -10.03
C LYS A 70 -5.56 6.46 -9.43
N SER A 71 -5.83 5.18 -9.20
CA SER A 71 -4.82 4.25 -8.68
C SER A 71 -3.71 4.01 -9.69
N ASN A 72 -4.05 3.86 -10.98
CA ASN A 72 -3.07 3.73 -12.05
C ASN A 72 -2.22 4.99 -12.22
N ASP A 73 -2.83 6.17 -12.22
CA ASP A 73 -2.12 7.45 -12.33
C ASP A 73 -1.19 7.67 -11.14
N LEU A 74 -1.66 7.36 -9.93
CA LEU A 74 -0.84 7.46 -8.72
C LEU A 74 0.37 6.53 -8.79
N ILE A 75 0.17 5.25 -9.09
CA ILE A 75 1.26 4.28 -9.21
C ILE A 75 2.23 4.70 -10.32
N ARG A 76 1.73 5.19 -11.46
CA ARG A 76 2.59 5.69 -12.53
C ARG A 76 3.47 6.85 -12.05
N SER A 77 2.87 7.87 -11.43
CA SER A 77 3.61 9.05 -10.95
C SER A 77 4.61 8.73 -9.83
N VAL A 78 4.24 7.87 -8.88
CA VAL A 78 5.04 7.59 -7.68
C VAL A 78 6.07 6.49 -7.91
N PHE A 79 5.88 5.63 -8.90
CA PHE A 79 6.76 4.47 -9.12
C PHE A 79 7.35 4.40 -10.53
N GLN A 80 6.61 4.67 -11.60
CA GLN A 80 7.12 4.53 -12.96
C GLN A 80 7.85 5.78 -13.47
N GLU A 81 7.45 6.96 -12.97
CA GLU A 81 8.03 8.26 -13.31
C GLU A 81 8.89 8.81 -12.15
N ALA A 82 9.20 7.98 -11.15
CA ALA A 82 9.87 8.40 -9.92
C ALA A 82 11.28 8.98 -10.18
N ASP A 83 12.02 8.43 -11.14
CA ASP A 83 13.34 8.92 -11.57
C ASP A 83 13.32 10.34 -12.15
N GLN A 84 12.16 10.83 -12.60
CA GLN A 84 12.03 12.19 -13.13
C GLN A 84 11.93 13.24 -12.02
N GLY A 85 11.71 12.82 -10.77
CA GLY A 85 11.61 13.70 -9.61
C GLY A 85 12.96 14.01 -8.97
N ILE A 86 13.28 15.30 -8.78
CA ILE A 86 14.53 15.76 -8.12
C ILE A 86 14.67 15.19 -6.69
N GLY A 87 13.56 15.07 -5.95
CA GLY A 87 13.56 14.55 -4.58
C GLY A 87 13.86 13.04 -4.50
N PHE A 88 13.51 12.29 -5.54
CA PHE A 88 13.68 10.84 -5.58
C PHE A 88 15.16 10.44 -5.68
N GLY A 89 15.86 11.04 -6.65
CA GLY A 89 17.30 10.82 -6.83
C GLY A 89 18.09 11.19 -5.57
N GLY A 90 17.75 12.32 -4.93
CA GLY A 90 18.41 12.78 -3.72
C GLY A 90 18.27 11.82 -2.54
N VAL A 91 17.04 11.38 -2.23
CA VAL A 91 16.79 10.47 -1.10
C VAL A 91 17.46 9.12 -1.31
N ILE A 92 17.32 8.53 -2.50
CA ILE A 92 17.96 7.24 -2.81
C ILE A 92 19.48 7.36 -2.75
N PHE A 93 20.04 8.45 -3.28
CA PHE A 93 21.49 8.66 -3.26
C PHE A 93 22.03 8.77 -1.83
N ILE A 94 21.39 9.58 -0.98
CA ILE A 94 21.78 9.72 0.43
C ILE A 94 21.70 8.37 1.15
N VAL A 95 20.61 7.63 0.95
CA VAL A 95 20.40 6.34 1.61
C VAL A 95 21.45 5.31 1.17
N LEU A 96 21.61 5.11 -0.15
CA LEU A 96 22.48 4.07 -0.70
C LEU A 96 23.98 4.39 -0.61
N PHE A 97 24.39 5.65 -0.69
CA PHE A 97 25.81 6.03 -0.75
C PHE A 97 26.35 6.68 0.51
N ILE A 98 25.49 7.11 1.45
CA ILE A 98 25.93 7.75 2.69
C ILE A 98 25.47 6.93 3.90
N LEU A 99 24.17 6.77 4.10
CA LEU A 99 23.64 6.17 5.33
C LEU A 99 24.00 4.68 5.45
N ILE A 100 23.75 3.89 4.42
CA ILE A 100 24.04 2.44 4.45
C ILE A 100 25.54 2.16 4.61
N PRO A 101 26.45 2.80 3.84
CA PRO A 101 27.90 2.59 4.02
C PRO A 101 28.40 2.96 5.42
N ILE A 102 27.93 4.08 5.98
CA ILE A 102 28.28 4.49 7.35
C ILE A 102 27.78 3.44 8.35
N ALA A 103 26.53 2.99 8.22
CA ALA A 103 25.96 1.95 9.08
C ALA A 103 26.74 0.64 8.97
N ALA A 104 27.17 0.26 7.75
CA ALA A 104 27.96 -0.94 7.50
C ALA A 104 29.36 -0.85 8.13
N ALA A 105 30.02 0.31 8.01
CA ALA A 105 31.31 0.56 8.63
C ALA A 105 31.20 0.51 10.16
N LEU A 106 30.20 1.19 10.74
CA LEU A 106 29.93 1.14 12.18
C LEU A 106 29.66 -0.30 12.65
N ASN A 107 28.83 -1.06 11.93
CA ASN A 107 28.55 -2.45 12.24
C ASN A 107 29.83 -3.30 12.22
N ALA A 108 30.71 -3.11 11.22
CA ALA A 108 32.00 -3.78 11.15
C ALA A 108 32.92 -3.41 12.32
N PHE A 109 32.98 -2.13 12.70
CA PHE A 109 33.83 -1.65 13.80
C PHE A 109 33.36 -2.09 15.19
N ILE A 110 32.05 -2.30 15.38
CA ILE A 110 31.48 -2.76 16.65
C ILE A 110 31.53 -4.31 16.76
N GLY A 111 32.07 -5.01 15.75
CA GLY A 111 32.24 -6.47 15.75
C GLY A 111 31.07 -7.25 15.13
N GLY A 112 30.18 -6.58 14.41
CA GLY A 112 29.11 -7.21 13.62
C GLY A 112 29.59 -7.72 12.24
N SER A 113 28.64 -8.10 11.39
CA SER A 113 28.93 -8.57 10.02
C SER A 113 29.68 -7.53 9.19
N THR A 114 30.87 -7.91 8.71
CA THR A 114 31.73 -7.08 7.85
C THR A 114 31.39 -7.19 6.36
N PHE A 115 30.46 -8.08 5.98
CA PHE A 115 30.13 -8.36 4.58
C PHE A 115 29.77 -7.10 3.80
N LEU A 116 28.82 -6.30 4.30
CA LEU A 116 28.31 -5.15 3.56
C LEU A 116 29.38 -4.06 3.41
N PHE A 117 30.25 -3.90 4.41
CA PHE A 117 31.38 -2.98 4.35
C PHE A 117 32.35 -3.36 3.22
N TRP A 118 32.79 -4.62 3.18
CA TRP A 118 33.66 -5.12 2.12
C TRP A 118 32.99 -5.07 0.74
N TYR A 119 31.68 -5.29 0.68
CA TYR A 119 30.90 -5.21 -0.55
C TYR A 119 30.82 -3.77 -1.11
N TYR A 120 30.67 -2.76 -0.25
CA TYR A 120 30.77 -1.36 -0.70
C TYR A 120 32.17 -1.02 -1.19
N LEU A 121 33.20 -1.57 -0.55
CA LEU A 121 34.59 -1.36 -0.94
C LEU A 121 34.89 -2.00 -2.31
N SER A 122 34.32 -3.18 -2.60
CA SER A 122 34.40 -3.78 -3.95
C SER A 122 33.65 -2.95 -5.00
N LEU A 123 32.51 -2.35 -4.66
CA LEU A 123 31.80 -1.44 -5.58
C LEU A 123 32.58 -0.17 -5.88
N LEU A 124 33.24 0.42 -4.88
CA LEU A 124 34.15 1.55 -5.07
C LEU A 124 35.32 1.19 -5.99
N ALA A 125 35.90 0.00 -5.82
CA ALA A 125 36.96 -0.49 -6.71
C ALA A 125 36.47 -0.65 -8.16
N VAL A 126 35.25 -1.15 -8.36
CA VAL A 126 34.64 -1.27 -9.69
C VAL A 126 34.32 0.09 -10.31
N LEU A 127 33.85 1.06 -9.52
CA LEU A 127 33.66 2.45 -9.95
C LEU A 127 34.98 3.08 -10.40
N ALA A 128 36.05 2.91 -9.61
CA ALA A 128 37.38 3.39 -9.96
C ALA A 128 37.91 2.73 -11.24
N PHE A 129 37.70 1.42 -11.40
CA PHE A 129 38.03 0.70 -12.62
C PHE A 129 37.28 1.28 -13.83
N LEU A 130 35.96 1.42 -13.75
CA LEU A 130 35.13 1.97 -14.83
C LEU A 130 35.53 3.39 -15.24
N ASN A 131 35.93 4.22 -14.28
CA ASN A 131 36.38 5.59 -14.55
C ASN A 131 37.69 5.62 -15.37
N VAL A 132 38.55 4.62 -15.20
CA VAL A 132 39.83 4.52 -15.93
C VAL A 132 39.69 3.73 -17.24
N SER A 133 38.91 2.66 -17.25
CA SER A 133 38.76 1.76 -18.40
C SER A 133 37.68 2.18 -19.39
N GLY A 134 36.77 3.07 -19.00
CA GLY A 134 35.64 3.56 -19.80
C GLY A 134 36.05 4.21 -21.13
N GLU A 135 37.23 4.83 -21.17
CA GLU A 135 37.75 5.55 -22.34
C GLU A 135 38.40 4.61 -23.38
N THR A 136 38.73 3.38 -22.99
CA THR A 136 39.40 2.41 -23.86
C THR A 136 38.42 1.43 -24.52
N GLY A 137 38.23 1.55 -25.84
CA GLY A 137 37.35 0.67 -26.63
C GLY A 137 37.70 -0.83 -26.55
N ARG A 138 38.93 -1.17 -26.16
CA ARG A 138 39.41 -2.56 -26.02
C ARG A 138 38.84 -3.29 -24.80
N LEU A 139 38.31 -2.57 -23.81
CA LEU A 139 37.74 -3.12 -22.56
C LEU A 139 36.21 -3.10 -22.54
N ARG A 140 35.55 -2.85 -23.68
CA ARG A 140 34.09 -2.67 -23.76
C ARG A 140 33.27 -3.81 -23.13
N PHE A 141 33.72 -5.05 -23.27
CA PHE A 141 33.08 -6.22 -22.64
C PHE A 141 33.22 -6.20 -21.11
N LEU A 142 34.41 -5.93 -20.59
CA LEU A 142 34.68 -5.84 -19.15
C LEU A 142 33.97 -4.64 -18.51
N ASN A 143 33.90 -3.51 -19.22
CA ASN A 143 33.12 -2.35 -18.80
C ASN A 143 31.62 -2.69 -18.73
N GLY A 144 31.11 -3.50 -19.66
CA GLY A 144 29.75 -4.03 -19.62
C GLY A 144 29.50 -4.90 -18.38
N LEU A 145 30.40 -5.85 -18.08
CA LEU A 145 30.28 -6.70 -16.88
C LEU A 145 30.37 -5.90 -15.59
N ALA A 146 31.30 -4.94 -15.52
CA ALA A 146 31.47 -4.05 -14.38
C ALA A 146 30.21 -3.17 -14.17
N ALA A 147 29.61 -2.64 -15.23
CA ALA A 147 28.38 -1.87 -15.16
C ALA A 147 27.18 -2.74 -14.71
N VAL A 148 27.08 -3.97 -15.20
CA VAL A 148 26.04 -4.93 -14.76
C VAL A 148 26.23 -5.29 -13.28
N TYR A 149 27.46 -5.56 -12.85
CA TYR A 149 27.76 -5.80 -11.43
C TYR A 149 27.39 -4.59 -10.60
N LEU A 150 27.78 -3.37 -11.00
CA LEU A 150 27.47 -2.16 -10.26
C LEU A 150 25.95 -1.92 -10.15
N GLY A 151 25.24 -1.99 -11.29
CA GLY A 151 23.79 -1.80 -11.35
C GLY A 151 23.04 -2.86 -10.55
N GLY A 152 23.34 -4.14 -10.74
CA GLY A 152 22.72 -5.23 -9.99
C GLY A 152 23.01 -5.15 -8.49
N SER A 153 24.21 -4.73 -8.11
CA SER A 153 24.60 -4.61 -6.71
C SER A 153 23.86 -3.46 -6.01
N ILE A 154 23.78 -2.28 -6.64
CA ILE A 154 23.16 -1.08 -6.07
C ILE A 154 21.64 -1.22 -6.00
N PHE A 155 21.01 -1.76 -7.05
CA PHE A 155 19.55 -1.81 -7.14
C PHE A 155 18.92 -3.08 -6.59
N VAL A 156 19.68 -4.17 -6.45
CA VAL A 156 19.15 -5.47 -6.01
C VAL A 156 19.87 -5.97 -4.78
N VAL A 157 21.19 -6.22 -4.85
CA VAL A 157 21.89 -6.94 -3.76
C VAL A 157 21.91 -6.15 -2.45
N ILE A 158 22.31 -4.88 -2.48
CA ILE A 158 22.37 -4.04 -1.28
C ILE A 158 20.97 -3.87 -0.65
N PRO A 159 19.93 -3.40 -1.39
CA PRO A 159 18.60 -3.26 -0.82
C PRO A 159 18.05 -4.56 -0.24
N VAL A 160 18.24 -5.69 -0.93
CA VAL A 160 17.77 -7.01 -0.46
C VAL A 160 18.50 -7.45 0.80
N TYR A 161 19.83 -7.31 0.86
CA TYR A 161 20.59 -7.67 2.06
C TYR A 161 20.18 -6.81 3.26
N VAL A 162 20.06 -5.49 3.05
CA VAL A 162 19.63 -4.54 4.08
C VAL A 162 18.22 -4.90 4.55
N LEU A 163 17.29 -5.18 3.63
CA LEU A 163 15.93 -5.60 3.93
C LEU A 163 15.91 -6.90 4.75
N LEU A 164 16.73 -7.90 4.42
CA LEU A 164 16.88 -9.13 5.21
C LEU A 164 17.35 -8.79 6.63
N SER A 165 18.48 -8.10 6.77
CA SER A 165 19.07 -7.78 8.06
C SER A 165 18.14 -6.94 8.96
N PHE A 166 17.48 -5.92 8.41
CA PHE A 166 16.58 -5.08 9.19
C PHE A 166 15.25 -5.76 9.49
N THR A 167 14.74 -6.61 8.60
CA THR A 167 13.51 -7.37 8.88
C THR A 167 13.75 -8.39 9.98
N ASP A 168 14.92 -9.04 10.03
CA ASP A 168 15.32 -9.90 11.15
C ASP A 168 15.26 -9.16 12.49
N VAL A 169 15.82 -7.94 12.54
CA VAL A 169 15.76 -7.09 13.74
C VAL A 169 14.33 -6.66 14.06
N THR A 170 13.50 -6.41 13.04
CA THR A 170 12.12 -5.93 13.18
C THR A 170 11.19 -7.04 13.71
N ILE A 171 11.38 -8.27 13.26
CA ILE A 171 10.66 -9.45 13.75
C ILE A 171 10.90 -9.66 15.25
N ASN A 172 12.14 -9.42 15.70
CA ASN A 172 12.58 -9.69 17.07
C ASN A 172 12.39 -8.50 18.05
N SER A 173 11.96 -7.32 17.58
CA SER A 173 11.71 -6.17 18.47
C SER A 173 10.32 -6.16 19.12
N PHE A 174 10.08 -5.29 20.08
CA PHE A 174 8.74 -5.03 20.63
C PHE A 174 7.78 -4.51 19.53
N PHE A 175 6.48 -4.84 19.61
CA PHE A 175 5.48 -4.56 18.55
C PHE A 175 5.46 -3.10 18.07
N THR A 176 5.43 -2.14 18.99
CA THR A 176 5.43 -0.70 18.64
C THR A 176 6.70 -0.30 17.90
N HIS A 177 7.85 -0.86 18.30
CA HIS A 177 9.12 -0.62 17.63
C HIS A 177 9.17 -1.31 16.27
N SER A 178 8.53 -2.49 16.12
CA SER A 178 8.46 -3.19 14.84
C SER A 178 7.69 -2.39 13.78
N VAL A 179 6.63 -1.68 14.16
CA VAL A 179 5.87 -0.80 13.25
C VAL A 179 6.68 0.44 12.86
N LEU A 180 7.34 1.09 13.83
CA LEU A 180 8.20 2.25 13.52
C LEU A 180 9.39 1.86 12.63
N LYS A 181 10.00 0.70 12.91
CA LYS A 181 11.07 0.15 12.08
C LYS A 181 10.55 -0.26 10.70
N SER A 182 9.34 -0.79 10.59
CA SER A 182 8.80 -1.22 9.29
C SER A 182 8.61 -0.06 8.32
N LEU A 183 8.28 1.15 8.81
CA LEU A 183 8.26 2.37 7.99
C LEU A 183 9.63 2.70 7.39
N LEU A 184 10.70 2.53 8.17
CA LEU A 184 12.06 2.74 7.69
C LEU A 184 12.46 1.64 6.69
N VAL A 185 12.11 0.38 6.97
CA VAL A 185 12.39 -0.75 6.08
C VAL A 185 11.58 -0.68 4.78
N ALA A 186 10.41 -0.05 4.80
CA ALA A 186 9.60 0.18 3.60
C ALA A 186 10.35 1.02 2.55
N VAL A 187 11.24 1.93 2.96
CA VAL A 187 12.10 2.67 2.02
C VAL A 187 13.02 1.72 1.25
N PHE A 188 13.60 0.72 1.93
CA PHE A 188 14.44 -0.29 1.26
C PHE A 188 13.62 -1.24 0.38
N TRP A 189 12.41 -1.62 0.80
CA TRP A 189 11.46 -2.32 -0.07
C TRP A 189 11.16 -1.52 -1.33
N TYR A 190 10.93 -0.22 -1.19
CA TYR A 190 10.65 0.65 -2.31
C TYR A 190 11.83 0.68 -3.28
N VAL A 191 13.06 0.90 -2.78
CA VAL A 191 14.27 0.95 -3.61
C VAL A 191 14.51 -0.38 -4.33
N ALA A 192 14.38 -1.50 -3.62
CA ALA A 192 14.52 -2.84 -4.20
C ALA A 192 13.45 -3.09 -5.28
N ALA A 193 12.20 -2.79 -4.98
CA ALA A 193 11.08 -2.97 -5.90
C ALA A 193 11.24 -2.10 -7.15
N TYR A 194 11.61 -0.83 -6.98
CA TYR A 194 11.87 0.10 -8.06
C TYR A 194 13.05 -0.36 -8.94
N GLY A 195 14.15 -0.80 -8.32
CA GLY A 195 15.30 -1.37 -9.02
C GLY A 195 14.93 -2.58 -9.89
N VAL A 196 14.13 -3.50 -9.35
CA VAL A 196 13.59 -4.65 -10.10
C VAL A 196 12.66 -4.18 -11.22
N GLY A 197 11.80 -3.19 -10.96
CA GLY A 197 10.90 -2.59 -11.96
C GLY A 197 11.66 -2.03 -13.15
N LEU A 198 12.74 -1.29 -12.91
CA LEU A 198 13.63 -0.77 -13.96
C LEU A 198 14.23 -1.88 -14.82
N LEU A 199 14.73 -2.95 -14.21
CA LEU A 199 15.30 -4.09 -14.94
C LEU A 199 14.25 -4.77 -15.82
N ILE A 200 13.03 -4.92 -15.31
CA ILE A 200 11.91 -5.50 -16.05
C ILE A 200 11.49 -4.60 -17.21
N ASP A 201 11.40 -3.28 -16.98
CA ASP A 201 11.05 -2.32 -18.03
C ASP A 201 12.11 -2.26 -19.13
N ILE A 202 13.40 -2.32 -18.78
CA ILE A 202 14.51 -2.47 -19.75
C ILE A 202 14.35 -3.76 -20.56
N TRP A 203 14.02 -4.86 -19.89
CA TRP A 203 13.79 -6.15 -20.57
C TRP A 203 12.62 -6.08 -21.55
N PHE A 204 11.49 -5.46 -21.18
CA PHE A 204 10.36 -5.25 -22.11
C PHE A 204 10.75 -4.35 -23.28
N ARG A 205 11.46 -3.24 -23.03
CA ARG A 205 11.93 -2.33 -24.08
C ARG A 205 12.90 -3.00 -25.05
N SER A 206 13.76 -3.90 -24.56
CA SER A 206 14.67 -4.67 -25.43
C SER A 206 13.93 -5.60 -26.41
N ARG A 207 12.67 -5.94 -26.12
CA ARG A 207 11.76 -6.69 -27.00
C ARG A 207 10.84 -5.80 -27.85
N GLY A 208 11.05 -4.48 -27.85
CA GLY A 208 10.22 -3.52 -28.56
C GLY A 208 8.82 -3.29 -27.96
N ILE A 209 8.61 -3.71 -26.69
CA ILE A 209 7.34 -3.55 -25.99
C ILE A 209 7.41 -2.32 -25.09
N ASP A 210 6.47 -1.40 -25.25
CA ASP A 210 6.30 -0.26 -24.34
C ASP A 210 5.72 -0.74 -22.99
N PRO A 211 6.46 -0.61 -21.88
CA PRO A 211 6.01 -1.06 -20.55
C PRO A 211 4.75 -0.33 -20.07
N THR A 212 4.52 0.90 -20.53
CA THR A 212 3.34 1.69 -20.13
C THR A 212 2.05 1.16 -20.76
N ARG A 213 2.15 0.55 -21.95
CA ARG A 213 1.02 -0.01 -22.69
C ARG A 213 0.77 -1.47 -22.35
N SER A 214 1.83 -2.22 -22.05
CA SER A 214 1.76 -3.65 -21.71
C SER A 214 0.96 -3.88 -20.43
N ALA A 215 -0.10 -4.71 -20.51
CA ALA A 215 -0.89 -5.09 -19.33
C ALA A 215 -0.03 -5.87 -18.31
N THR A 216 0.86 -6.73 -18.79
CA THR A 216 1.76 -7.53 -17.94
C THR A 216 2.77 -6.65 -17.22
N ALA A 217 3.42 -5.72 -17.92
CA ALA A 217 4.39 -4.82 -17.29
C ALA A 217 3.71 -3.91 -16.24
N ARG A 218 2.50 -3.43 -16.55
CA ARG A 218 1.69 -2.65 -15.60
C ARG A 218 1.32 -3.46 -14.36
N PHE A 219 0.88 -4.72 -14.54
CA PHE A 219 0.56 -5.61 -13.43
C PHE A 219 1.77 -5.83 -12.52
N ILE A 220 2.94 -6.09 -13.10
CA ILE A 220 4.20 -6.27 -12.36
C ILE A 220 4.57 -4.99 -11.61
N ASN A 221 4.54 -3.83 -12.27
CA ASN A 221 4.87 -2.55 -11.66
C ASN A 221 3.91 -2.17 -10.52
N GLN A 222 2.61 -2.46 -10.67
CA GLN A 222 1.63 -2.30 -9.59
C GLN A 222 1.90 -3.24 -8.40
N PHE A 223 2.27 -4.49 -8.65
CA PHE A 223 2.70 -5.43 -7.61
C PHE A 223 3.92 -4.89 -6.86
N LEU A 224 4.95 -4.47 -7.59
CA LEU A 224 6.20 -3.96 -7.03
C LEU A 224 5.95 -2.68 -6.20
N ALA A 225 5.14 -1.76 -6.71
CA ALA A 225 4.76 -0.54 -5.99
C ALA A 225 3.97 -0.80 -4.70
N ALA A 226 3.25 -1.93 -4.62
CA ALA A 226 2.46 -2.30 -3.44
C ALA A 226 3.29 -2.95 -2.32
N LEU A 227 4.45 -3.54 -2.62
CA LEU A 227 5.28 -4.27 -1.64
C LEU A 227 5.64 -3.45 -0.39
N PRO A 228 6.12 -2.19 -0.49
CA PRO A 228 6.48 -1.41 0.69
C PRO A 228 5.28 -1.15 1.61
N VAL A 229 4.13 -0.85 1.01
CA VAL A 229 2.89 -0.56 1.73
C VAL A 229 2.37 -1.83 2.39
N ALA A 230 2.34 -2.94 1.65
CA ALA A 230 1.93 -4.24 2.16
C ALA A 230 2.79 -4.68 3.35
N TYR A 231 4.11 -4.44 3.31
CA TYR A 231 5.02 -4.76 4.41
C TYR A 231 4.67 -3.99 5.69
N VAL A 232 4.43 -2.68 5.58
CA VAL A 232 3.99 -1.86 6.72
C VAL A 232 2.64 -2.35 7.25
N LEU A 233 1.70 -2.64 6.35
CA LEU A 233 0.38 -3.16 6.71
C LEU A 233 0.46 -4.51 7.44
N THR A 234 1.39 -5.40 7.07
CA THR A 234 1.64 -6.65 7.81
C THR A 234 2.00 -6.39 9.28
N PHE A 235 2.92 -5.47 9.55
CA PHE A 235 3.27 -5.15 10.95
C PHE A 235 2.16 -4.38 11.67
N MET A 236 1.41 -3.53 10.97
CA MET A 236 0.22 -2.86 11.52
C MET A 236 -0.88 -3.86 11.88
N ALA A 237 -1.10 -4.90 11.07
CA ALA A 237 -2.05 -5.97 11.35
C ALA A 237 -1.65 -6.79 12.58
N LEU A 238 -0.35 -7.10 12.72
CA LEU A 238 0.16 -7.77 13.91
C LEU A 238 -0.02 -6.90 15.16
N LEU A 239 0.27 -5.60 15.07
CA LEU A 239 0.04 -4.66 16.17
C LEU A 239 -1.45 -4.55 16.52
N ALA A 240 -2.33 -4.45 15.52
CA ALA A 240 -3.77 -4.38 15.72
C ALA A 240 -4.30 -5.61 16.48
N GLY A 241 -3.85 -6.81 16.09
CA GLY A 241 -4.21 -8.03 16.80
C GLY A 241 -3.63 -8.11 18.22
N HIS A 242 -2.39 -7.66 18.40
CA HIS A 242 -1.75 -7.60 19.71
C HIS A 242 -2.49 -6.63 20.65
N LEU A 243 -2.86 -5.44 20.17
CA LEU A 243 -3.62 -4.45 20.96
C LEU A 243 -5.06 -4.88 21.21
N GLY A 244 -5.68 -5.61 20.27
CA GLY A 244 -7.07 -6.07 20.40
C GLY A 244 -7.27 -7.14 21.47
N VAL A 245 -6.34 -8.08 21.59
CA VAL A 245 -6.49 -9.27 22.45
C VAL A 245 -5.44 -9.36 23.56
N LEU A 246 -4.40 -8.51 23.53
CA LEU A 246 -3.22 -8.59 24.39
C LEU A 246 -2.51 -9.95 24.29
N GLU A 247 -2.43 -10.50 23.08
CA GLU A 247 -1.71 -11.75 22.84
C GLU A 247 -0.20 -11.53 23.08
N GLN A 248 0.36 -12.21 24.08
CA GLN A 248 1.71 -11.94 24.56
C GLN A 248 2.82 -12.31 23.57
N SER A 249 2.58 -13.26 22.67
CA SER A 249 3.60 -13.77 21.74
C SER A 249 3.01 -14.33 20.45
N PRO A 250 2.42 -13.49 19.57
CA PRO A 250 1.96 -13.98 18.29
C PRO A 250 3.15 -14.40 17.42
N MET A 251 2.89 -15.36 16.53
CA MET A 251 3.90 -15.92 15.66
C MET A 251 4.50 -14.82 14.77
N ARG A 252 5.81 -14.63 14.86
CA ARG A 252 6.56 -13.68 14.04
C ARG A 252 7.69 -14.45 13.39
N SER A 253 7.52 -14.71 12.10
CA SER A 253 8.50 -15.47 11.31
C SER A 253 8.63 -14.85 9.93
N TRP A 254 9.75 -15.12 9.28
CA TRP A 254 9.95 -14.76 7.88
C TRP A 254 8.87 -15.30 6.95
N ARG A 255 8.36 -16.51 7.24
CA ARG A 255 7.27 -17.12 6.46
C ARG A 255 6.02 -16.25 6.50
N LEU A 256 5.64 -15.78 7.70
CA LEU A 256 4.50 -14.88 7.87
C LEU A 256 4.69 -13.57 7.11
N VAL A 257 5.84 -12.91 7.32
CA VAL A 257 6.11 -11.60 6.73
C VAL A 257 6.10 -11.68 5.21
N LEU A 258 6.76 -12.67 4.62
CA LEU A 258 6.82 -12.84 3.17
C LEU A 258 5.45 -13.23 2.58
N ALA A 259 4.75 -14.19 3.18
CA ALA A 259 3.44 -14.63 2.69
C ALA A 259 2.42 -13.48 2.76
N SER A 260 2.33 -12.80 3.91
CA SER A 260 1.41 -11.67 4.10
C SER A 260 1.75 -10.50 3.20
N THR A 261 3.02 -10.05 3.16
CA THR A 261 3.46 -8.93 2.31
C THR A 261 3.24 -9.25 0.84
N GLY A 262 3.68 -10.41 0.37
CA GLY A 262 3.62 -10.81 -1.03
C GLY A 262 2.18 -10.97 -1.53
N LEU A 263 1.34 -11.69 -0.80
CA LEU A 263 -0.06 -11.94 -1.22
C LEU A 263 -0.93 -10.70 -1.10
N THR A 264 -0.67 -9.83 -0.12
CA THR A 264 -1.33 -8.51 -0.03
C THR A 264 -0.88 -7.58 -1.16
N ALA A 265 0.41 -7.61 -1.53
CA ALA A 265 0.90 -6.83 -2.65
C ALA A 265 0.34 -7.31 -4.00
N ILE A 266 0.14 -8.62 -4.19
CA ILE A 266 -0.48 -9.20 -5.39
C ILE A 266 -1.99 -8.92 -5.45
N SER A 267 -2.66 -8.74 -4.31
CA SER A 267 -4.10 -8.51 -4.29
C SER A 267 -4.50 -7.17 -4.91
N LEU A 268 -3.64 -6.14 -4.81
CA LEU A 268 -3.87 -4.83 -5.44
C LEU A 268 -3.95 -4.91 -6.99
N PRO A 269 -2.91 -5.34 -7.72
CA PRO A 269 -2.96 -5.42 -9.18
C PRO A 269 -4.03 -6.41 -9.67
N THR A 270 -4.28 -7.49 -8.93
CA THR A 270 -5.37 -8.43 -9.25
C THR A 270 -6.74 -7.75 -9.17
N THR A 271 -7.00 -7.01 -8.08
CA THR A 271 -8.24 -6.25 -7.90
C THR A 271 -8.39 -5.18 -8.98
N LEU A 272 -7.33 -4.40 -9.25
CA LEU A 272 -7.32 -3.38 -10.29
C LEU A 272 -7.59 -3.99 -11.67
N PHE A 273 -6.97 -5.12 -12.00
CA PHE A 273 -7.14 -5.79 -13.29
C PHE A 273 -8.58 -6.28 -13.48
N ILE A 274 -9.12 -7.03 -12.51
CA ILE A 274 -10.47 -7.58 -12.55
C ILE A 274 -11.52 -6.45 -12.65
N LEU A 275 -11.39 -5.42 -11.80
CA LEU A 275 -12.35 -4.31 -11.79
C LEU A 275 -12.19 -3.36 -12.98
N ALA A 276 -10.99 -3.23 -13.56
CA ALA A 276 -10.80 -2.49 -14.81
C ALA A 276 -11.49 -3.17 -16.00
N LEU A 277 -11.53 -4.50 -16.02
CA LEU A 277 -12.30 -5.26 -17.02
C LEU A 277 -13.81 -5.05 -16.79
N GLY A 278 -14.25 -5.10 -15.52
CA GLY A 278 -15.65 -4.86 -15.17
C GLY A 278 -16.14 -3.44 -15.46
N ALA A 279 -15.30 -2.42 -15.27
CA ALA A 279 -15.65 -1.04 -15.54
C ALA A 279 -15.99 -0.77 -17.02
N LYS A 280 -15.47 -1.60 -17.94
CA LYS A 280 -15.82 -1.54 -19.38
C LYS A 280 -17.21 -2.10 -19.69
N ASN A 281 -17.75 -2.97 -18.83
CA ASN A 281 -19.03 -3.64 -19.05
C ASN A 281 -19.94 -3.51 -17.83
N LYS A 282 -20.70 -2.41 -17.78
CA LYS A 282 -21.53 -2.01 -16.63
C LYS A 282 -22.49 -3.10 -16.14
N SER A 283 -23.10 -3.87 -17.06
CA SER A 283 -24.11 -4.88 -16.70
C SER A 283 -23.54 -6.08 -15.95
N LEU A 284 -22.26 -6.42 -16.19
CA LEU A 284 -21.59 -7.55 -15.55
C LEU A 284 -20.75 -7.14 -14.34
N LEU A 285 -20.73 -5.85 -13.97
CA LEU A 285 -19.89 -5.34 -12.88
C LEU A 285 -20.07 -6.10 -11.54
N PRO A 286 -21.29 -6.51 -11.13
CA PRO A 286 -21.45 -7.33 -9.92
C PRO A 286 -20.70 -8.67 -9.99
N ILE A 287 -20.64 -9.29 -11.17
CA ILE A 287 -19.90 -10.55 -11.39
C ILE A 287 -18.40 -10.31 -11.23
N TRP A 288 -17.89 -9.17 -11.72
CA TRP A 288 -16.49 -8.80 -11.56
C TRP A 288 -16.12 -8.52 -10.09
N TYR A 289 -17.01 -7.91 -9.31
CA TYR A 289 -16.83 -7.79 -7.85
C TYR A 289 -16.81 -9.15 -7.15
N PHE A 290 -17.69 -10.07 -7.55
CA PHE A 290 -17.71 -11.43 -7.03
C PHE A 290 -16.42 -12.20 -7.39
N LEU A 291 -15.92 -12.06 -8.62
CA LEU A 291 -14.64 -12.64 -9.05
C LEU A 291 -13.46 -12.04 -8.27
N ALA A 292 -13.45 -10.72 -8.04
CA ALA A 292 -12.43 -10.06 -7.23
C ALA A 292 -12.45 -10.60 -5.79
N PHE A 293 -13.64 -10.78 -5.21
CA PHE A 293 -13.81 -11.38 -3.89
C PHE A 293 -13.25 -12.80 -3.83
N ILE A 294 -13.56 -13.66 -4.81
CA ILE A 294 -13.02 -15.03 -4.88
C ILE A 294 -11.49 -15.02 -4.97
N ALA A 295 -10.92 -14.17 -5.84
CA ALA A 295 -9.48 -14.09 -6.01
C ALA A 295 -8.78 -13.70 -4.70
N VAL A 296 -9.33 -12.70 -4.00
CA VAL A 296 -8.77 -12.21 -2.75
C VAL A 296 -8.96 -13.19 -1.59
N LEU A 297 -10.10 -13.89 -1.55
CA LEU A 297 -10.32 -15.01 -0.62
C LEU A 297 -9.28 -16.12 -0.86
N GLY A 298 -8.97 -16.43 -2.13
CA GLY A 298 -7.88 -17.34 -2.49
C GLY A 298 -6.53 -16.89 -1.94
N PHE A 299 -6.20 -15.60 -2.04
CA PHE A 299 -4.98 -15.06 -1.44
C PHE A 299 -4.98 -15.17 0.09
N SER A 300 -6.11 -14.95 0.77
CA SER A 300 -6.24 -15.16 2.22
C SER A 300 -5.96 -16.61 2.62
N VAL A 301 -6.52 -17.58 1.88
CA VAL A 301 -6.22 -19.02 2.07
C VAL A 301 -4.74 -19.31 1.87
N LEU A 302 -4.11 -18.75 0.83
CA LEU A 302 -2.68 -18.92 0.58
C LEU A 302 -1.83 -18.30 1.71
N VAL A 303 -2.25 -17.16 2.29
CA VAL A 303 -1.58 -16.58 3.47
C VAL A 303 -1.64 -17.58 4.63
N ALA A 304 -2.80 -18.18 4.89
CA ALA A 304 -2.95 -19.18 5.95
C ALA A 304 -2.03 -20.39 5.72
N LEU A 305 -2.01 -20.91 4.49
CA LEU A 305 -1.20 -22.08 4.14
C LEU A 305 0.30 -21.80 4.25
N PHE A 306 0.81 -20.73 3.63
CA PHE A 306 2.24 -20.45 3.65
C PHE A 306 2.76 -19.99 5.01
N THR A 307 1.89 -19.41 5.84
CA THR A 307 2.26 -18.93 7.16
C THR A 307 2.21 -20.03 8.21
N TYR A 308 1.10 -20.79 8.27
CA TYR A 308 0.79 -21.65 9.42
C TYR A 308 0.92 -23.16 9.14
N ALA A 309 1.04 -23.59 7.87
CA ALA A 309 1.18 -25.02 7.58
C ALA A 309 2.44 -25.62 8.22
N GLY A 310 2.27 -26.77 8.89
CA GLY A 310 3.35 -27.46 9.60
C GLY A 310 3.78 -26.78 10.90
N THR A 311 2.98 -25.86 11.45
CA THR A 311 3.22 -25.22 12.75
C THR A 311 2.11 -25.53 13.73
N ASN A 312 2.34 -25.31 15.03
CA ASN A 312 1.33 -25.48 16.09
C ASN A 312 0.14 -24.52 15.97
N GLN A 313 0.21 -23.55 15.04
CA GLN A 313 -0.86 -22.59 14.73
C GLN A 313 -1.57 -22.93 13.41
N SER A 314 -1.35 -24.12 12.84
CA SER A 314 -2.05 -24.57 11.63
C SER A 314 -3.55 -24.63 11.87
N LEU A 315 -4.34 -24.00 10.99
CA LEU A 315 -5.80 -23.98 11.06
C LEU A 315 -6.39 -25.09 10.20
N ASN A 316 -7.31 -25.86 10.76
CA ASN A 316 -8.21 -26.71 9.98
C ASN A 316 -9.23 -25.87 9.20
N GLN A 317 -9.94 -26.46 8.24
CA GLN A 317 -10.90 -25.73 7.39
C GLN A 317 -11.96 -24.96 8.21
N ILE A 318 -12.52 -25.60 9.24
CA ILE A 318 -13.53 -24.98 10.11
C ILE A 318 -12.92 -23.82 10.92
N GLU A 319 -11.72 -24.02 11.47
CA GLU A 319 -11.02 -23.00 12.24
C GLU A 319 -10.64 -21.80 11.38
N PHE A 320 -10.24 -22.03 10.12
CA PHE A 320 -9.99 -20.97 9.15
C PHE A 320 -11.24 -20.14 8.89
N VAL A 321 -12.39 -20.77 8.66
CA VAL A 321 -13.66 -20.07 8.46
C VAL A 321 -14.07 -19.31 9.73
N ASN A 322 -13.91 -19.91 10.91
CA ASN A 322 -14.19 -19.25 12.18
C ASN A 322 -13.33 -17.99 12.33
N VAL A 323 -12.03 -18.09 12.10
CA VAL A 323 -11.11 -16.94 12.16
C VAL A 323 -11.47 -15.91 11.09
N LEU A 324 -11.82 -16.30 9.86
CA LEU A 324 -12.25 -15.37 8.82
C LEU A 324 -13.53 -14.61 9.21
N MET A 325 -14.43 -15.25 9.95
CA MET A 325 -15.66 -14.63 10.47
C MET A 325 -15.44 -13.80 11.74
N GLY A 326 -14.19 -13.66 12.21
CA GLY A 326 -13.87 -12.91 13.43
C GLY A 326 -14.14 -13.67 14.73
N LEU A 327 -14.24 -15.00 14.68
CA LEU A 327 -14.38 -15.87 15.84
C LEU A 327 -13.02 -16.46 16.24
N SER A 328 -12.93 -16.96 17.46
CA SER A 328 -11.80 -17.80 17.91
C SER A 328 -11.70 -19.04 17.02
N PRO A 329 -10.53 -19.70 16.93
CA PRO A 329 -10.41 -20.96 16.19
C PRO A 329 -11.47 -21.99 16.60
N SER A 330 -11.80 -22.04 17.90
CA SER A 330 -12.87 -22.87 18.48
C SER A 330 -14.30 -22.46 18.13
N GLY A 331 -14.51 -21.27 17.54
CA GLY A 331 -15.82 -20.72 17.15
C GLY A 331 -16.66 -20.17 18.30
N MET A 332 -16.18 -20.24 19.54
CA MET A 332 -17.00 -19.94 20.73
C MET A 332 -17.11 -18.46 21.08
N THR A 333 -16.13 -17.64 20.68
CA THR A 333 -16.05 -16.24 21.08
C THR A 333 -15.58 -15.37 19.93
N VAL A 334 -16.05 -14.12 19.85
CA VAL A 334 -15.45 -13.13 18.95
C VAL A 334 -13.97 -12.93 19.33
N PHE A 335 -13.10 -12.90 18.34
CA PHE A 335 -11.66 -12.85 18.56
C PHE A 335 -10.93 -12.17 17.38
N PHE A 336 -10.65 -10.88 17.52
CA PHE A 336 -9.87 -10.12 16.53
C PHE A 336 -8.36 -10.14 16.82
N GLY A 337 -7.79 -11.34 16.86
CA GLY A 337 -6.35 -11.54 17.08
C GLY A 337 -5.49 -11.29 15.82
N PRO A 338 -4.16 -11.41 15.92
CA PRO A 338 -3.22 -11.18 14.82
C PRO A 338 -3.50 -12.05 13.58
N GLN A 339 -3.93 -13.29 13.78
CA GLN A 339 -4.32 -14.18 12.67
C GLN A 339 -5.50 -13.61 11.87
N PHE A 340 -6.52 -13.09 12.56
CA PHE A 340 -7.66 -12.43 11.92
C PHE A 340 -7.17 -11.29 11.01
N TRP A 341 -6.40 -10.34 11.54
CA TRP A 341 -5.95 -9.19 10.77
C TRP A 341 -5.06 -9.57 9.58
N ILE A 342 -4.14 -10.52 9.76
CA ILE A 342 -3.24 -10.99 8.68
C ILE A 342 -4.02 -11.67 7.55
N LEU A 343 -5.02 -12.49 7.87
CA LEU A 343 -5.86 -13.14 6.87
C LEU A 343 -6.76 -12.16 6.12
N HIS A 344 -7.06 -11.00 6.71
CA HIS A 344 -7.88 -9.96 6.07
C HIS A 344 -7.08 -8.95 5.24
N LEU A 345 -5.75 -8.89 5.38
CA LEU A 345 -4.93 -7.93 4.63
C LEU A 345 -5.11 -8.01 3.10
N PRO A 346 -5.19 -9.20 2.47
CA PRO A 346 -5.45 -9.27 1.03
C PRO A 346 -6.76 -8.60 0.60
N PHE A 347 -7.76 -8.49 1.49
CA PHE A 347 -9.04 -7.80 1.26
C PHE A 347 -8.93 -6.28 1.22
N PHE A 348 -7.83 -5.71 1.70
CA PHE A 348 -7.70 -4.26 1.83
C PHE A 348 -7.95 -3.50 0.51
N PRO A 349 -7.36 -3.85 -0.66
CA PRO A 349 -7.66 -3.16 -1.91
C PRO A 349 -9.16 -3.23 -2.29
N LEU A 350 -9.78 -4.40 -2.19
CA LEU A 350 -11.19 -4.57 -2.49
C LEU A 350 -12.09 -3.77 -1.54
N MET A 351 -11.73 -3.73 -0.25
CA MET A 351 -12.44 -2.90 0.75
C MET A 351 -12.37 -1.41 0.42
N VAL A 352 -11.25 -0.91 -0.13
CA VAL A 352 -11.15 0.49 -0.58
C VAL A 352 -12.13 0.78 -1.72
N PHE A 353 -12.31 -0.16 -2.67
CA PHE A 353 -13.32 -0.03 -3.74
C PHE A 353 -14.74 0.02 -3.19
N ILE A 354 -15.07 -0.90 -2.28
CA ILE A 354 -16.38 -0.96 -1.64
C ILE A 354 -16.64 0.34 -0.84
N PHE A 355 -15.65 0.78 -0.05
CA PHE A 355 -15.71 2.03 0.70
C PHE A 355 -15.90 3.26 -0.20
N ALA A 356 -15.22 3.31 -1.34
CA ALA A 356 -15.38 4.38 -2.33
C ALA A 356 -16.81 4.40 -2.92
N ILE A 357 -17.40 3.23 -3.18
CA ILE A 357 -18.80 3.14 -3.64
C ILE A 357 -19.75 3.69 -2.57
N PHE A 358 -19.64 3.24 -1.32
CA PHE A 358 -20.45 3.75 -0.21
C PHE A 358 -20.27 5.25 -0.03
N SER A 359 -19.04 5.75 -0.12
CA SER A 359 -18.74 7.18 -0.10
C SER A 359 -19.44 7.92 -1.23
N GLY A 360 -19.42 7.38 -2.45
CA GLY A 360 -20.10 7.99 -3.60
C GLY A 360 -21.62 8.12 -3.40
N PHE A 361 -22.27 7.08 -2.86
CA PHE A 361 -23.69 7.13 -2.51
C PHE A 361 -23.98 8.18 -1.44
N MET A 362 -23.20 8.19 -0.36
CA MET A 362 -23.37 9.10 0.77
C MET A 362 -23.17 10.56 0.33
N VAL A 363 -22.05 10.86 -0.33
CA VAL A 363 -21.72 12.22 -0.80
C VAL A 363 -22.77 12.73 -1.76
N LYS A 364 -23.26 11.90 -2.69
CA LYS A 364 -24.33 12.30 -3.59
C LYS A 364 -25.63 12.60 -2.85
N GLY A 365 -25.97 11.83 -1.82
CA GLY A 365 -27.10 12.11 -0.94
C GLY A 365 -26.99 13.48 -0.28
N ILE A 366 -25.81 13.79 0.26
CA ILE A 366 -25.49 15.08 0.88
C ILE A 366 -25.58 16.21 -0.15
N ILE A 367 -25.00 16.06 -1.35
CA ILE A 367 -25.07 17.07 -2.40
C ILE A 367 -26.52 17.35 -2.82
N ARG A 368 -27.35 16.31 -3.01
CA ARG A 368 -28.78 16.51 -3.35
C ARG A 368 -29.54 17.21 -2.24
N GLY A 369 -29.26 16.88 -0.99
CA GLY A 369 -29.76 17.62 0.17
C GLY A 369 -29.35 19.09 0.10
N ALA A 370 -28.06 19.38 0.00
CA ALA A 370 -27.54 20.74 -0.07
C ALA A 370 -28.13 21.54 -1.24
N VAL A 371 -28.16 20.98 -2.45
CA VAL A 371 -28.76 21.62 -3.64
C VAL A 371 -30.25 21.94 -3.43
N SER A 372 -30.99 21.13 -2.68
CA SER A 372 -32.39 21.43 -2.36
C SER A 372 -32.56 22.62 -1.41
N PHE A 373 -31.55 22.95 -0.59
CA PHE A 373 -31.56 24.08 0.34
C PHE A 373 -30.92 25.36 -0.23
N SER A 374 -29.80 25.25 -0.95
CA SER A 374 -28.98 26.39 -1.41
C SER A 374 -28.88 26.55 -2.93
N GLY A 375 -29.49 25.65 -3.72
CA GLY A 375 -29.45 25.71 -5.17
C GLY A 375 -28.05 25.47 -5.78
N VAL A 376 -27.78 26.08 -6.93
CA VAL A 376 -26.55 25.89 -7.73
C VAL A 376 -25.29 26.42 -7.03
N ALA A 377 -25.44 27.36 -6.09
CA ALA A 377 -24.34 27.93 -5.29
C ALA A 377 -23.55 26.88 -4.48
N THR A 378 -24.13 25.69 -4.30
CA THR A 378 -23.46 24.53 -3.66
C THR A 378 -22.19 24.10 -4.40
N PHE A 379 -22.14 24.24 -5.72
CA PHE A 379 -20.96 23.83 -6.51
C PHE A 379 -19.84 24.87 -6.51
N ASP A 380 -20.15 26.10 -6.09
CA ASP A 380 -19.19 27.18 -5.93
C ASP A 380 -18.44 27.08 -4.59
N GLN A 381 -18.91 26.22 -3.67
CA GLN A 381 -18.32 25.93 -2.35
C GLN A 381 -17.96 24.44 -2.18
N PRO A 382 -17.01 23.91 -2.97
CA PRO A 382 -16.74 22.47 -3.02
C PRO A 382 -16.01 21.90 -1.81
N TYR A 383 -15.30 22.72 -1.02
CA TYR A 383 -14.71 22.27 0.24
C TYR A 383 -15.77 22.21 1.34
N LEU A 384 -16.80 23.05 1.31
CA LEU A 384 -17.96 22.93 2.20
C LEU A 384 -18.72 21.62 1.97
N VAL A 385 -18.97 21.24 0.71
CA VAL A 385 -19.57 19.94 0.37
C VAL A 385 -18.73 18.78 0.90
N SER A 386 -17.40 18.88 0.76
CA SER A 386 -16.46 17.89 1.27
C SER A 386 -16.46 17.84 2.80
N ALA A 387 -16.60 18.98 3.47
CA ALA A 387 -16.71 19.08 4.93
C ALA A 387 -17.98 18.38 5.44
N PHE A 388 -19.12 18.58 4.78
CA PHE A 388 -20.36 17.86 5.11
C PHE A 388 -20.23 16.35 4.87
N ALA A 389 -19.55 15.93 3.80
CA ALA A 389 -19.25 14.52 3.58
C ALA A 389 -18.40 13.91 4.71
N CYS A 390 -17.36 14.62 5.15
CA CYS A 390 -16.53 14.23 6.28
C CYS A 390 -17.33 14.15 7.60
N ALA A 391 -18.23 15.11 7.85
CA ALA A 391 -19.12 15.08 9.00
C ALA A 391 -20.11 13.90 8.93
N GLY A 392 -20.67 13.60 7.75
CA GLY A 392 -21.50 12.42 7.51
C GLY A 392 -20.76 11.12 7.83
N TRP A 393 -19.51 10.99 7.36
CA TRP A 393 -18.66 9.85 7.70
C TRP A 393 -18.37 9.76 9.20
N ALA A 394 -18.10 10.88 9.88
CA ALA A 394 -17.89 10.90 11.33
C ALA A 394 -19.09 10.32 12.08
N ILE A 395 -20.31 10.74 11.71
CA ILE A 395 -21.56 10.23 12.30
C ILE A 395 -21.72 8.73 12.03
N VAL A 396 -21.52 8.29 10.79
CA VAL A 396 -21.62 6.87 10.42
C VAL A 396 -20.64 6.01 11.24
N LEU A 397 -19.40 6.47 11.38
CA LEU A 397 -18.36 5.77 12.12
C LEU A 397 -18.65 5.72 13.63
N TRP A 398 -19.13 6.82 14.22
CA TRP A 398 -19.53 6.84 15.63
C TRP A 398 -20.77 5.99 15.90
N MET A 399 -21.77 6.02 15.01
CA MET A 399 -22.93 5.12 15.12
C MET A 399 -22.53 3.66 15.00
N ALA A 400 -21.62 3.32 14.07
CA ALA A 400 -21.08 1.97 13.97
C ALA A 400 -20.31 1.56 15.24
N ALA A 401 -19.55 2.47 15.84
CA ALA A 401 -18.84 2.22 17.10
C ALA A 401 -19.80 1.98 18.28
N LEU A 402 -20.96 2.65 18.30
CA LEU A 402 -22.00 2.47 19.33
C LEU A 402 -22.79 1.17 19.19
N LEU A 403 -22.86 0.62 17.97
CA LEU A 403 -23.61 -0.60 17.66
C LEU A 403 -22.79 -1.89 17.81
N LEU A 404 -21.46 -1.77 17.83
CA LEU A 404 -20.53 -2.84 18.24
C LEU A 404 -20.49 -2.93 19.76
#